data_AF-A0A964DPG2-F1
#
_entry.id   AF-A0A964DPG2-F1
#
_cell.length_a   1.000
_cell.length_b   1.000
_cell.length_c   1.000
_cell.angle_alpha   90.00
_cell.angle_beta   90.00
_cell.angle_gamma   90.00
#
_symmetry.space_group_name_H-M   'P 1'
#
loop_
_entity.id
_entity.type
_entity.pdbx_description
1 polymer ?
#
loop_
_entity_poly.entity_id
_entity_poly.type
_entity_poly.pdbx_seq_one_letter_code
_entity_poly.pdbx_strand_id
1 'polypeptide(L)'
;MTYVVTENCINCKFQDCVTVCPVDCFYEGENFLVIHPDECIDCGVCEPECPADAIRADTEPGLETWLAINAKYAARWPVITEIGTVPADAQDWNGRPGKAAFLITGEAPAEPQARKPVYPSGDEAPAAQREGYEVDGAMVAFPEAGADTAPVELLPRDSEEDDGFEVDGLRVTP
;
A
#
# COMPACT_ATOMS: atom_id res chain seq x y z
N MET A 1 -6.61 10.84 18.32
CA MET A 1 -5.63 9.76 18.20
C MET A 1 -6.35 8.63 17.53
N THR A 2 -5.74 8.10 16.50
CA THR A 2 -6.30 7.05 15.65
C THR A 2 -5.15 6.22 15.11
N TYR A 3 -5.51 5.10 14.48
CA TYR A 3 -4.56 4.31 13.73
C TYR A 3 -4.73 4.58 12.25
N VAL A 4 -3.63 4.52 11.51
CA VAL A 4 -3.59 4.75 10.06
C VAL A 4 -2.96 3.56 9.36
N VAL A 5 -3.52 3.18 8.22
CA VAL A 5 -2.90 2.21 7.31
C VAL A 5 -1.94 2.96 6.38
N THR A 6 -0.71 2.47 6.22
CA THR A 6 0.37 3.08 5.44
C THR A 6 0.69 2.26 4.19
N GLU A 7 1.64 2.74 3.35
CA GLU A 7 1.91 2.17 2.03
C GLU A 7 2.13 0.66 1.99
N ASN A 8 2.68 0.04 3.04
CA ASN A 8 3.01 -1.37 2.97
C ASN A 8 1.77 -2.29 2.91
N CYS A 9 0.56 -1.78 3.15
CA CYS A 9 -0.67 -2.56 2.91
C CYS A 9 -1.01 -2.68 1.42
N ILE A 10 -0.58 -1.74 0.57
CA ILE A 10 -0.96 -1.70 -0.85
C ILE A 10 -0.46 -2.95 -1.56
N ASN A 11 -1.36 -3.60 -2.31
CA ASN A 11 -1.18 -4.91 -2.96
C ASN A 11 -0.87 -6.10 -2.01
N CYS A 12 -0.66 -5.87 -0.71
CA CYS A 12 -0.59 -6.94 0.28
C CYS A 12 -1.99 -7.32 0.75
N LYS A 13 -2.75 -6.36 1.28
CA LYS A 13 -4.16 -6.49 1.65
C LYS A 13 -4.48 -7.84 2.36
N PHE A 14 -3.73 -8.16 3.43
CA PHE A 14 -3.86 -9.42 4.18
C PHE A 14 -5.17 -9.53 4.98
N GLN A 15 -5.75 -8.40 5.40
CA GLN A 15 -7.05 -8.28 6.07
C GLN A 15 -7.15 -8.86 7.50
N ASP A 16 -6.07 -9.38 8.11
CA ASP A 16 -6.07 -9.89 9.49
C ASP A 16 -6.57 -8.85 10.52
N CYS A 17 -6.22 -7.57 10.28
CA CYS A 17 -6.62 -6.43 11.11
C CYS A 17 -8.13 -6.25 11.26
N VAL A 18 -8.93 -6.72 10.29
CA VAL A 18 -10.39 -6.62 10.32
C VAL A 18 -10.98 -7.49 11.43
N THR A 19 -10.43 -8.68 11.65
CA THR A 19 -11.01 -9.66 12.60
C THR A 19 -10.88 -9.27 14.06
N VAL A 20 -9.96 -8.35 14.35
CA VAL A 20 -9.65 -7.90 15.71
C VAL A 20 -10.22 -6.52 16.01
N CYS A 21 -10.77 -5.82 15.02
CA CYS A 21 -11.33 -4.48 15.22
C CYS A 21 -12.64 -4.56 16.01
N PRO A 22 -12.75 -3.96 17.22
CA PRO A 22 -13.95 -4.06 18.04
C PRO A 22 -15.11 -3.15 17.58
N VAL A 23 -14.86 -2.27 16.62
CA VAL A 23 -15.79 -1.22 16.17
C VAL A 23 -15.98 -1.20 14.66
N ASP A 24 -15.46 -2.21 13.93
CA ASP A 24 -15.64 -2.36 12.49
C ASP A 24 -15.25 -1.12 11.65
N CYS A 25 -14.23 -0.37 12.08
CA CYS A 25 -13.85 0.91 11.46
C CYS A 25 -12.90 0.76 10.24
N PHE A 26 -12.89 -0.40 9.57
CA PHE A 26 -12.09 -0.64 8.38
C PHE A 26 -12.93 -0.52 7.10
N TYR A 27 -12.34 0.09 6.08
CA TYR A 27 -12.99 0.38 4.82
C TYR A 27 -12.14 -0.13 3.65
N GLU A 28 -12.79 -0.72 2.66
CA GLU A 28 -12.14 -1.58 1.68
C GLU A 28 -12.03 -0.92 0.29
N GLY A 29 -10.80 -0.65 -0.10
CA GLY A 29 -10.46 -0.30 -1.47
C GLY A 29 -10.08 -1.51 -2.29
N GLU A 30 -9.81 -1.27 -3.56
CA GLU A 30 -9.50 -2.33 -4.52
C GLU A 30 -8.24 -3.14 -4.14
N ASN A 31 -7.18 -2.47 -3.70
CA ASN A 31 -5.89 -3.08 -3.32
C ASN A 31 -5.32 -2.55 -1.98
N PHE A 32 -6.15 -1.90 -1.17
CA PHE A 32 -5.75 -1.24 0.07
C PHE A 32 -6.92 -1.22 1.08
N LEU A 33 -6.61 -1.18 2.37
CA LEU A 33 -7.59 -0.93 3.43
C LEU A 33 -7.29 0.41 4.09
N VAL A 34 -8.32 1.07 4.62
CA VAL A 34 -8.16 2.28 5.43
C VAL A 34 -8.95 2.17 6.73
N ILE A 35 -8.51 2.93 7.74
CA ILE A 35 -9.18 3.09 9.03
C ILE A 35 -9.94 4.41 9.04
N HIS A 36 -11.21 4.40 9.48
CA HIS A 36 -11.95 5.65 9.68
C HIS A 36 -11.49 6.36 10.95
N PRO A 37 -10.93 7.58 10.87
CA PRO A 37 -10.28 8.23 12.01
C PRO A 37 -11.25 8.54 13.16
N ASP A 38 -12.50 8.92 12.84
CA ASP A 38 -13.52 9.26 13.85
C ASP A 38 -14.21 8.03 14.48
N GLU A 39 -14.11 6.84 13.88
CA GLU A 39 -14.72 5.61 14.40
C GLU A 39 -13.72 4.77 15.17
N CYS A 40 -12.43 4.87 14.82
CA CYS A 40 -11.35 4.24 15.54
C CYS A 40 -11.31 4.74 17.00
N ILE A 41 -11.31 3.78 17.94
CA ILE A 41 -11.26 4.06 19.37
C ILE A 41 -9.84 3.95 19.97
N ASP A 42 -8.81 3.94 19.14
CA ASP A 42 -7.40 3.95 19.56
C ASP A 42 -7.02 2.80 20.52
N CYS A 43 -7.52 1.59 20.22
CA CYS A 43 -7.29 0.41 21.08
C CYS A 43 -5.98 -0.34 20.77
N GLY A 44 -5.35 -0.09 19.62
CA GLY A 44 -4.04 -0.65 19.24
C GLY A 44 -3.99 -2.14 18.91
N VAL A 45 -5.12 -2.85 18.93
CA VAL A 45 -5.12 -4.31 18.70
C VAL A 45 -4.85 -4.71 17.25
N CYS A 46 -5.13 -3.83 16.28
CA CYS A 46 -4.93 -4.13 14.86
C CYS A 46 -3.48 -3.96 14.39
N GLU A 47 -2.68 -3.16 15.09
CA GLU A 47 -1.28 -2.90 14.77
C GLU A 47 -0.42 -4.17 14.74
N PRO A 48 -0.35 -4.99 15.82
CA PRO A 48 0.48 -6.19 15.84
C PRO A 48 -0.05 -7.32 14.96
N GLU A 49 -1.33 -7.25 14.55
CA GLU A 49 -1.98 -8.30 13.75
C GLU A 49 -1.72 -8.13 12.25
N CYS A 50 -1.23 -6.97 11.81
CA CYS A 50 -0.96 -6.73 10.40
C CYS A 50 0.33 -7.44 9.94
N PRO A 51 0.27 -8.46 9.05
CA PRO A 51 1.48 -9.16 8.60
C PRO A 51 2.40 -8.30 7.72
N ALA A 52 1.86 -7.21 7.17
CA ALA A 52 2.62 -6.21 6.43
C ALA A 52 3.21 -5.12 7.33
N ASP A 53 2.98 -5.15 8.64
CA ASP A 53 3.43 -4.10 9.56
C ASP A 53 3.09 -2.69 9.03
N ALA A 54 1.86 -2.54 8.52
CA ALA A 54 1.42 -1.37 7.75
C ALA A 54 0.45 -0.48 8.55
N ILE A 55 0.30 -0.71 9.85
CA ILE A 55 -0.62 0.04 10.72
C ILE A 55 0.21 0.75 11.77
N ARG A 56 0.00 2.06 11.92
CA ARG A 56 0.77 2.93 12.84
C ARG A 56 -0.16 3.88 13.57
N ALA A 57 0.26 4.35 14.74
CA ALA A 57 -0.48 5.37 15.47
C ALA A 57 -0.30 6.74 14.77
N ASP A 58 -1.38 7.52 14.64
CA ASP A 58 -1.34 8.86 14.01
C ASP A 58 -0.44 9.87 14.75
N THR A 59 -0.01 9.55 15.97
CA THR A 59 0.95 10.32 16.75
C THR A 59 2.40 10.14 16.31
N GLU A 60 2.70 9.13 15.48
CA GLU A 60 4.03 8.96 14.90
C GLU A 60 4.28 10.03 13.82
N PRO A 61 5.51 10.59 13.75
CA PRO A 61 5.84 11.65 12.81
C PRO A 61 5.82 11.16 11.35
N GLY A 62 5.39 12.02 10.42
CA GLY A 62 5.45 11.74 8.97
C GLY A 62 4.23 10.97 8.42
N LEU A 63 3.17 10.81 9.23
CA LEU A 63 1.96 10.08 8.84
C LEU A 63 0.80 10.99 8.43
N GLU A 64 1.00 12.30 8.34
CA GLU A 64 -0.04 13.28 8.05
C GLU A 64 -0.74 12.99 6.71
N THR A 65 0.02 12.59 5.69
CA THR A 65 -0.55 12.22 4.40
C THR A 65 -1.33 10.92 4.49
N TRP A 66 -0.83 9.92 5.21
CA TRP A 66 -1.53 8.65 5.41
C TRP A 66 -2.84 8.84 6.17
N LEU A 67 -2.85 9.70 7.18
CA LEU A 67 -4.07 10.10 7.88
C LEU A 67 -5.09 10.72 6.92
N ALA A 68 -4.66 11.64 6.05
CA ALA A 68 -5.53 12.26 5.06
C ALA A 68 -6.09 11.25 4.04
N ILE A 69 -5.26 10.30 3.57
CA ILE A 69 -5.68 9.19 2.69
C ILE A 69 -6.73 8.33 3.39
N ASN A 70 -6.46 7.92 4.64
CA ASN A 70 -7.36 7.07 5.41
C ASN A 70 -8.72 7.75 5.60
N ALA A 71 -8.72 9.01 6.06
CA ALA A 71 -9.94 9.81 6.23
C ALA A 71 -10.74 9.96 4.93
N LYS A 72 -10.05 10.25 3.82
CA LYS A 72 -10.68 10.49 2.52
C LYS A 72 -11.36 9.24 1.98
N TYR A 73 -10.71 8.09 2.06
CA TYR A 73 -11.25 6.85 1.48
C TYR A 73 -12.20 6.13 2.43
N ALA A 74 -12.07 6.28 3.75
CA ALA A 74 -13.07 5.77 4.69
C ALA A 74 -14.45 6.41 4.47
N ALA A 75 -14.50 7.67 4.01
CA ALA A 75 -15.76 8.33 3.66
C ALA A 75 -16.36 7.86 2.31
N ARG A 76 -15.68 7.01 1.54
CA ARG A 76 -16.06 6.64 0.16
C ARG A 76 -16.21 5.14 -0.05
N TRP A 77 -15.31 4.36 0.54
CA TRP A 77 -15.27 2.91 0.36
C TRP A 77 -16.30 2.21 1.24
N PRO A 78 -16.67 0.96 0.94
CA PRO A 78 -17.54 0.16 1.81
C PRO A 78 -16.80 -0.29 3.08
N VAL A 79 -17.54 -0.47 4.17
CA VAL A 79 -17.04 -1.12 5.40
C VAL A 79 -16.72 -2.60 5.12
N ILE A 80 -15.63 -3.10 5.69
CA ILE A 80 -15.28 -4.52 5.71
C ILE A 80 -15.27 -5.04 7.15
N THR A 81 -16.03 -6.10 7.40
CA THR A 81 -16.19 -6.73 8.73
C THR A 81 -15.72 -8.18 8.77
N GLU A 82 -15.41 -8.77 7.62
CA GLU A 82 -14.97 -10.15 7.48
C GLU A 82 -13.79 -10.22 6.50
N ILE A 83 -12.87 -11.18 6.71
CA ILE A 83 -11.77 -11.41 5.79
C ILE A 83 -12.31 -11.87 4.43
N GLY A 84 -11.88 -11.19 3.38
CA GLY A 84 -12.16 -11.56 2.00
C GLY A 84 -11.07 -12.48 1.42
N THR A 85 -10.78 -12.31 0.13
CA THR A 85 -9.69 -13.05 -0.52
C THR A 85 -8.42 -12.22 -0.50
N VAL A 86 -7.42 -12.74 0.20
CA VAL A 86 -6.06 -12.19 0.19
C VAL A 86 -5.44 -12.38 -1.21
N PRO A 87 -4.80 -11.35 -1.79
CA PRO A 87 -4.07 -11.49 -3.05
C PRO A 87 -3.05 -12.64 -2.99
N ALA A 88 -3.01 -13.47 -4.04
CA ALA A 88 -2.11 -14.64 -4.09
C ALA A 88 -0.61 -14.26 -4.07
N ASP A 89 -0.30 -13.04 -4.50
CA ASP A 89 1.02 -12.43 -4.55
C ASP A 89 1.27 -11.44 -3.39
N ALA A 90 0.40 -11.39 -2.38
CA ALA A 90 0.50 -10.46 -1.26
C ALA A 90 1.88 -10.48 -0.57
N GLN A 91 2.46 -11.68 -0.42
CA GLN A 91 3.78 -11.87 0.18
C GLN A 91 4.90 -11.30 -0.69
N ASP A 92 4.75 -11.34 -2.02
CA ASP A 92 5.75 -10.79 -2.95
C ASP A 92 5.80 -9.27 -2.86
N TRP A 93 4.68 -8.62 -2.51
CA TRP A 93 4.57 -7.17 -2.31
C TRP A 93 4.99 -6.68 -0.93
N ASN A 94 5.09 -7.57 0.06
CA ASN A 94 5.37 -7.16 1.44
C ASN A 94 6.80 -6.62 1.56
N GLY A 95 6.93 -5.38 2.03
CA GLY A 95 8.21 -4.70 2.23
C GLY A 95 8.78 -4.04 0.96
N ARG A 96 8.09 -4.09 -0.18
CA ARG A 96 8.52 -3.31 -1.36
C ARG A 96 8.28 -1.82 -1.11
N PRO A 97 9.25 -0.95 -1.42
CA PRO A 97 9.09 0.51 -1.29
C PRO A 97 8.26 1.09 -2.44
N GLY A 98 7.73 2.31 -2.25
CA GLY A 98 7.11 3.09 -3.32
C GLY A 98 5.77 2.51 -3.80
N LYS A 99 5.11 1.70 -2.96
CA LYS A 99 3.87 1.00 -3.36
C LYS A 99 2.69 1.94 -3.57
N ALA A 100 2.81 3.15 -3.09
CA ALA A 100 1.72 4.07 -3.07
C ALA A 100 1.50 4.83 -4.38
N ALA A 101 2.45 4.73 -5.32
CA ALA A 101 2.20 4.95 -6.74
C ALA A 101 1.22 3.93 -7.36
N PHE A 102 1.00 2.77 -6.72
CA PHE A 102 0.09 1.72 -7.19
C PHE A 102 -1.26 1.72 -6.46
N LEU A 103 -1.55 2.71 -5.62
CA LEU A 103 -2.83 2.79 -4.92
C LEU A 103 -3.97 2.97 -5.93
N ILE A 104 -4.93 2.05 -5.92
CA ILE A 104 -6.14 2.16 -6.73
C ILE A 104 -7.22 2.84 -5.87
N THR A 105 -7.76 3.96 -6.36
CA THR A 105 -8.68 4.82 -5.61
C THR A 105 -10.16 4.39 -5.71
N GLY A 106 -10.43 3.36 -6.52
CA GLY A 106 -11.74 2.74 -6.67
C GLY A 106 -12.16 1.88 -5.46
N GLU A 107 -13.47 1.71 -5.31
CA GLU A 107 -14.07 0.82 -4.31
C GLU A 107 -13.67 -0.65 -4.56
N ALA A 108 -13.65 -1.45 -3.50
CA ALA A 108 -13.48 -2.88 -3.65
C ALA A 108 -14.60 -3.48 -4.52
N PRO A 109 -14.28 -4.34 -5.50
CA PRO A 109 -15.28 -5.01 -6.31
C PRO A 109 -16.11 -5.97 -5.46
N ALA A 110 -17.40 -6.11 -5.79
CA ALA A 110 -18.34 -7.00 -5.08
C ALA A 110 -17.96 -8.50 -5.13
N GLU A 111 -17.01 -8.89 -5.99
CA GLU A 111 -16.45 -10.24 -6.05
C GLU A 111 -14.91 -10.19 -5.87
N PRO A 112 -14.32 -11.14 -5.10
CA PRO A 112 -12.89 -11.22 -4.90
C PRO A 112 -12.18 -11.48 -6.23
N GLN A 113 -11.48 -10.47 -6.73
CA GLN A 113 -10.70 -10.61 -7.94
C GLN A 113 -9.32 -11.18 -7.57
N ALA A 114 -9.02 -12.38 -8.06
CA ALA A 114 -7.65 -12.89 -8.09
C ALA A 114 -6.82 -11.98 -9.02
N ARG A 115 -6.29 -10.89 -8.47
CA ARG A 115 -5.40 -9.99 -9.19
C ARG A 115 -4.03 -10.61 -9.19
N LYS A 116 -3.78 -11.54 -10.12
CA LYS A 116 -2.40 -11.72 -10.55
C LYS A 116 -2.01 -10.40 -11.21
N PRO A 117 -0.95 -9.71 -10.79
CA PRO A 117 -0.40 -8.65 -11.61
C PRO A 117 -0.04 -9.33 -12.93
N VAL A 118 -0.72 -8.92 -14.01
CA VAL A 118 -0.32 -9.29 -15.36
C VAL A 118 0.93 -8.48 -15.64
N TYR A 119 2.06 -8.92 -15.09
CA TYR A 119 3.33 -8.67 -15.73
C TYR A 119 3.31 -9.55 -16.98
N PRO A 120 3.38 -8.97 -18.19
CA PRO A 120 3.52 -9.80 -19.36
C PRO A 120 4.76 -10.66 -19.13
N SER A 121 4.57 -11.98 -19.18
CA SER A 121 5.70 -12.89 -19.23
C SER A 121 6.60 -12.42 -20.38
N GLY A 122 7.92 -12.49 -20.24
CA GLY A 122 8.88 -11.74 -21.05
C GLY A 122 8.78 -11.86 -22.58
N ASP A 123 7.91 -12.73 -23.10
CA ASP A 123 7.59 -12.90 -24.52
C ASP A 123 6.36 -12.12 -25.01
N GLU A 124 5.49 -11.65 -24.10
CA GLU A 124 4.22 -10.96 -24.39
C GLU A 124 4.27 -9.45 -24.14
N ALA A 125 5.37 -8.92 -23.59
CA ALA A 125 5.54 -7.50 -23.34
C ALA A 125 5.77 -6.71 -24.65
N PRO A 126 5.10 -5.57 -24.88
CA PRO A 126 5.47 -4.65 -25.95
C PRO A 126 6.95 -4.30 -25.84
N ALA A 127 7.67 -4.22 -26.98
CA ALA A 127 9.12 -4.05 -26.99
C ALA A 127 9.62 -2.87 -26.14
N ALA A 128 8.81 -1.82 -25.97
CA ALA A 128 9.09 -0.64 -25.16
C ALA A 128 9.11 -0.88 -23.63
N GLN A 129 8.60 -2.02 -23.15
CA GLN A 129 8.50 -2.34 -21.71
C GLN A 129 9.48 -3.43 -21.26
N ARG A 130 10.41 -3.84 -22.14
CA ARG A 130 11.40 -4.89 -21.85
C ARG A 130 12.66 -4.37 -21.17
N GLU A 131 12.84 -3.05 -21.12
CA GLU A 131 14.07 -2.41 -20.62
C GLU A 131 13.87 -1.67 -19.29
N GLY A 132 12.63 -1.59 -18.80
CA GLY A 132 12.26 -0.85 -17.60
C GLY A 132 10.87 -0.22 -17.68
N TYR A 133 10.53 0.58 -16.67
CA TYR A 133 9.37 1.48 -16.67
C TYR A 133 9.82 2.94 -16.62
N GLU A 134 9.15 3.81 -17.36
CA GLU A 134 9.48 5.23 -17.41
C GLU A 134 8.86 5.97 -16.20
N VAL A 135 9.69 6.72 -15.48
CA VAL A 135 9.28 7.64 -14.42
C VAL A 135 9.87 9.01 -14.76
N ASP A 136 9.01 10.00 -15.00
CA ASP A 136 9.40 11.39 -15.33
C ASP A 136 10.43 11.52 -16.47
N GLY A 137 10.30 10.69 -17.51
CA GLY A 137 11.20 10.67 -18.66
C GLY A 137 12.51 9.91 -18.45
N ALA A 138 12.67 9.24 -17.30
CA ALA A 138 13.81 8.37 -17.00
C ALA A 138 13.40 6.89 -16.98
N MET A 139 14.18 6.04 -17.65
CA MET A 139 13.93 4.59 -17.72
C MET A 139 14.48 3.88 -16.48
N VAL A 140 13.61 3.25 -15.69
CA VAL A 140 13.94 2.47 -14.50
C VAL A 140 13.90 0.99 -14.82
N ALA A 141 15.05 0.30 -14.80
CA ALA A 141 15.12 -1.13 -15.11
C ALA A 141 14.35 -1.98 -14.08
N PHE A 142 13.71 -3.05 -14.55
CA PHE A 142 13.16 -4.06 -13.65
C PHE A 142 14.32 -4.78 -12.93
N PRO A 143 14.26 -4.98 -11.60
CA PRO A 143 15.23 -5.83 -10.92
C PRO A 143 15.05 -7.26 -11.42
N GLU A 144 16.17 -7.91 -11.80
CA GLU A 144 16.13 -9.28 -12.29
C GLU A 144 15.58 -10.23 -11.22
N ALA A 145 14.65 -11.10 -11.63
CA ALA A 145 14.11 -12.13 -10.76
C ALA A 145 15.25 -13.08 -10.32
N GLY A 146 15.64 -12.99 -9.04
CA GLY A 146 16.51 -13.98 -8.40
C GLY A 146 17.98 -13.61 -8.23
N ALA A 147 18.38 -12.33 -8.27
CA ALA A 147 19.74 -11.94 -7.90
C ALA A 147 19.87 -11.72 -6.38
N ASP A 148 20.87 -12.36 -5.78
CA ASP A 148 21.19 -12.40 -4.35
C ASP A 148 21.14 -11.02 -3.66
N THR A 149 20.44 -10.99 -2.52
CA THR A 149 20.37 -9.86 -1.60
C THR A 149 21.73 -9.59 -0.97
N ALA A 150 22.49 -8.64 -1.54
CA ALA A 150 23.46 -7.89 -0.75
C ALA A 150 22.71 -6.75 -0.04
N PRO A 151 23.01 -6.47 1.25
CA PRO A 151 22.43 -5.33 1.94
C PRO A 151 22.82 -4.07 1.16
N VAL A 152 21.81 -3.31 0.72
CA VAL A 152 22.04 -1.99 0.14
C VAL A 152 22.66 -1.14 1.24
N GLU A 153 23.96 -0.88 1.12
CA GLU A 153 24.67 0.04 1.99
C GLU A 153 24.07 1.43 1.74
N LEU A 154 23.32 1.93 2.73
CA LEU A 154 22.70 3.25 2.71
C LEU A 154 23.82 4.30 2.69
N LEU A 155 24.23 4.70 1.49
CA LEU A 155 24.97 5.94 1.32
C LEU A 155 24.00 7.10 1.54
N PRO A 156 24.40 8.11 2.33
CA PRO A 156 23.56 9.29 2.57
C PRO A 156 23.31 9.97 1.23
N ARG A 157 22.04 10.00 0.81
CA ARG A 157 21.61 10.66 -0.40
C ARG A 157 21.56 12.16 -0.09
N ASP A 158 22.68 12.82 -0.36
CA ASP A 158 22.81 14.27 -0.25
C ASP A 158 21.80 14.98 -1.17
N SER A 159 21.18 16.02 -0.60
CA SER A 159 20.58 17.19 -1.23
C SER A 159 19.34 17.04 -2.15
N GLU A 160 18.19 17.45 -1.59
CA GLU A 160 17.28 18.45 -2.17
C GLU A 160 16.38 18.12 -3.39
N GLU A 161 16.18 16.85 -3.76
CA GLU A 161 15.12 16.49 -4.70
C GLU A 161 14.02 15.65 -4.02
N ASP A 162 12.90 16.34 -3.85
CA ASP A 162 11.69 16.07 -3.08
C ASP A 162 10.83 15.00 -3.80
N ASP A 163 11.22 13.73 -3.66
CA ASP A 163 10.73 12.54 -4.39
C ASP A 163 9.39 11.96 -3.87
N GLY A 164 8.53 12.82 -3.33
CA GLY A 164 7.16 12.45 -2.96
C GLY A 164 6.26 12.23 -4.18
N PHE A 165 5.37 11.25 -4.11
CA PHE A 165 4.37 10.95 -5.15
C PHE A 165 2.99 11.50 -4.77
N GLU A 166 2.15 11.80 -5.76
CA GLU A 166 0.81 12.36 -5.55
C GLU A 166 -0.27 11.27 -5.67
N VAL A 167 -1.05 11.09 -4.61
CA VAL A 167 -2.27 10.28 -4.60
C VAL A 167 -3.46 11.22 -4.55
N ASP A 168 -4.14 11.38 -5.67
CA ASP A 168 -5.48 11.97 -5.68
C ASP A 168 -5.48 13.42 -5.09
N GLY A 169 -4.40 14.17 -5.37
CA GLY A 169 -4.11 15.52 -4.85
C GLY A 169 -3.35 15.58 -3.52
N LEU A 170 -3.00 14.44 -2.90
CA LEU A 170 -2.26 14.36 -1.65
C LEU A 170 -0.82 13.91 -1.90
N ARG A 171 0.16 14.70 -1.47
CA ARG A 171 1.59 14.38 -1.61
C ARG A 171 2.06 13.44 -0.50
N VAL A 172 2.55 12.27 -0.87
CA VAL A 172 3.12 11.28 0.06
C VAL A 172 4.63 11.27 -0.13
N THR A 173 5.38 11.47 0.96
CA THR A 173 6.84 11.35 0.97
C THR A 173 7.25 9.89 1.26
N PRO A 174 8.38 9.41 0.71
CA PRO A 174 8.91 8.06 1.00
C PRO A 174 9.29 7.86 2.47
#